data_AF-A0A7C3XAL8-F1
#
_entry.id   AF-A0A7C3XAL8-F1
#
_cell.length_a   1.000
_cell.length_b   1.000
_cell.length_c   1.000
_cell.angle_alpha   90.00
_cell.angle_beta   90.00
_cell.angle_gamma   90.00
#
_symmetry.space_group_name_H-M   'P 1'
#
loop_
_entity.id
_entity.type
_entity.pdbx_description
1 polymer ?
#
loop_
_entity_poly.entity_id
_entity_poly.type
_entity_poly.pdbx_seq_one_letter_code
_entity_poly.pdbx_strand_id
1 'polypeptide(L)'
;MRRLPHLASYSKVFSLPPLKGNRIALVSPTGGILVLASDQCARRGFVFPPLPPSLVEDIQSHLRAGVIRISNPVDLGDVHDAMSRVYIIDRLMEQEFIDGVVMLLISRMSVTEVHTGVMEGLRKDITPALAELTRKHDKPIVLSLMATAEVRAEARRNNGLPIFDDAEEAVDAAAVLRDFSLRHTRS
;
A
#
# COMPACT_ATOMS: atom_id res chain seq x y z
N MET A 1 5.71 -27.24 -0.81
CA MET A 1 6.17 -27.25 -2.21
C MET A 1 5.85 -25.89 -2.84
N ARG A 2 6.78 -24.92 -2.75
CA ARG A 2 6.59 -23.56 -3.33
C ARG A 2 6.77 -23.66 -4.85
N ARG A 3 5.75 -23.29 -5.64
CA ARG A 3 5.78 -23.40 -7.10
C ARG A 3 6.57 -22.21 -7.70
N LEU A 4 7.47 -22.50 -8.64
CA LEU A 4 8.32 -21.56 -9.39
C LEU A 4 7.63 -20.28 -9.95
N PRO A 5 6.34 -20.26 -10.35
CA PRO A 5 5.70 -19.05 -10.86
C PRO A 5 5.67 -17.89 -9.86
N HIS A 6 5.55 -18.17 -8.54
CA HIS A 6 5.50 -17.12 -7.51
C HIS A 6 6.80 -16.31 -7.42
N LEU A 7 7.96 -16.92 -7.70
CA LEU A 7 9.25 -16.23 -7.62
C LEU A 7 9.42 -15.16 -8.71
N ALA A 8 8.90 -15.42 -9.92
CA ALA A 8 8.90 -14.43 -10.98
C ALA A 8 7.98 -13.25 -10.62
N SER A 9 6.82 -13.53 -10.01
CA SER A 9 5.87 -12.51 -9.56
C SER A 9 6.47 -11.55 -8.54
N TYR A 10 7.38 -12.02 -7.67
CA TYR A 10 8.02 -11.18 -6.66
C TYR A 10 9.21 -10.38 -7.17
N SER A 11 9.80 -10.73 -8.32
CA SER A 11 10.98 -10.04 -8.86
C SER A 11 10.76 -8.53 -9.06
N LYS A 12 9.54 -8.15 -9.43
CA LYS A 12 9.14 -6.74 -9.60
C LYS A 12 9.26 -5.91 -8.32
N VAL A 13 9.28 -6.54 -7.13
CA VAL A 13 9.43 -5.81 -5.86
C VAL A 13 10.80 -5.14 -5.73
N PHE A 14 11.83 -5.67 -6.42
CA PHE A 14 13.19 -5.15 -6.35
C PHE A 14 13.38 -3.84 -7.13
N SER A 15 12.36 -3.34 -7.83
CA SER A 15 12.37 -1.98 -8.38
C SER A 15 12.03 -0.91 -7.35
N LEU A 16 11.60 -1.31 -6.14
CA LEU A 16 11.30 -0.40 -5.04
C LEU A 16 12.58 -0.11 -4.21
N PRO A 17 12.62 1.02 -3.47
CA PRO A 17 13.64 1.27 -2.46
C PRO A 17 13.71 0.14 -1.42
N PRO A 18 14.86 -0.03 -0.73
CA PRO A 18 15.03 -1.07 0.28
C PRO A 18 14.00 -0.97 1.42
N LEU A 19 13.42 -2.11 1.81
CA LEU A 19 12.62 -2.21 3.05
C LEU A 19 13.57 -2.51 4.22
N LYS A 20 14.00 -1.47 4.93
CA LYS A 20 15.11 -1.54 5.90
C LYS A 20 14.75 -2.15 7.26
N GLY A 21 13.51 -2.61 7.44
CA GLY A 21 13.05 -3.20 8.69
C GLY A 21 11.68 -3.86 8.57
N ASN A 22 11.11 -4.22 9.72
CA ASN A 22 9.83 -4.94 9.80
C ASN A 22 8.66 -4.06 10.27
N ARG A 23 8.87 -2.77 10.47
CA ARG A 23 7.85 -1.84 10.96
C ARG A 23 7.15 -1.23 9.75
N ILE A 24 5.91 -1.63 9.49
CA ILE A 24 5.18 -1.15 8.30
C ILE A 24 3.88 -0.45 8.69
N ALA A 25 3.40 0.40 7.80
CA ALA A 25 2.00 0.81 7.80
C ALA A 25 1.21 -0.06 6.81
N LEU A 26 0.13 -0.66 7.27
CA LEU A 26 -0.80 -1.42 6.42
C LEU A 26 -2.04 -0.56 6.16
N VAL A 27 -2.38 -0.33 4.89
CA VAL A 27 -3.42 0.64 4.50
C VAL A 27 -4.41 0.02 3.52
N SER A 28 -5.71 0.15 3.79
CA SER A 28 -6.77 -0.32 2.89
C SER A 28 -8.10 0.41 3.17
N PRO A 29 -8.98 0.61 2.18
CA PRO A 29 -10.34 1.11 2.41
C PRO A 29 -11.31 0.08 2.97
N THR A 30 -10.86 -1.15 3.26
CA THR A 30 -11.74 -2.24 3.65
C THR A 30 -11.18 -2.97 4.87
N GLY A 31 -11.79 -2.77 6.04
CA GLY A 31 -11.37 -3.39 7.30
C GLY A 31 -11.25 -4.93 7.25
N GLY A 32 -12.12 -5.63 6.51
CA GLY A 32 -12.03 -7.08 6.35
C GLY A 32 -10.73 -7.55 5.69
N ILE A 33 -10.22 -6.79 4.71
CA ILE A 33 -8.90 -7.06 4.10
C ILE A 33 -7.79 -6.80 5.10
N LEU A 34 -7.90 -5.72 5.90
CA LEU A 34 -6.89 -5.41 6.91
C LEU A 34 -6.73 -6.56 7.92
N VAL A 35 -7.82 -7.21 8.33
CA VAL A 35 -7.75 -8.37 9.24
C VAL A 35 -6.95 -9.52 8.60
N LEU A 36 -7.29 -9.90 7.37
CA LEU A 36 -6.63 -11.01 6.67
C LEU A 36 -5.15 -10.71 6.37
N ALA A 37 -4.86 -9.50 5.89
CA ALA A 37 -3.50 -9.06 5.61
C ALA A 37 -2.69 -8.91 6.90
N SER A 38 -3.30 -8.53 8.03
CA SER A 38 -2.62 -8.48 9.32
C SER A 38 -2.13 -9.84 9.80
N ASP A 39 -2.93 -10.91 9.62
CA ASP A 39 -2.50 -12.28 9.93
C ASP A 39 -1.27 -12.68 9.09
N GLN A 40 -1.30 -12.38 7.79
CA GLN A 40 -0.15 -12.64 6.90
C GLN A 40 1.07 -11.82 7.28
N CYS A 41 0.90 -10.53 7.58
CA CYS A 41 1.98 -9.66 8.06
C CYS A 41 2.62 -10.25 9.33
N ALA A 42 1.81 -10.69 10.29
CA ALA A 42 2.28 -11.32 11.52
C ALA A 42 3.07 -12.60 11.23
N ARG A 43 2.58 -13.49 10.35
CA ARG A 43 3.30 -14.70 9.91
C ARG A 43 4.64 -14.40 9.24
N ARG A 44 4.78 -13.24 8.60
CA ARG A 44 6.02 -12.77 7.97
C ARG A 44 6.90 -11.93 8.91
N GLY A 45 6.50 -11.73 10.16
CA GLY A 45 7.27 -10.99 11.18
C GLY A 45 7.19 -9.47 11.06
N PHE A 46 6.22 -8.95 10.29
CA PHE A 46 5.93 -7.52 10.26
C PHE A 46 5.22 -7.09 11.53
N VAL A 47 5.47 -5.86 11.95
CA VAL A 47 4.84 -5.20 13.10
C VAL A 47 4.24 -3.87 12.68
N PHE A 48 3.21 -3.45 13.41
CA PHE A 48 2.51 -2.19 13.17
C PHE A 48 2.78 -1.23 14.34
N PRO A 49 3.74 -0.30 14.20
CA PRO A 49 3.97 0.70 15.23
C PRO A 49 2.71 1.55 15.44
N PRO A 50 2.39 1.89 16.71
CA PRO A 50 1.27 2.78 17.00
C PRO A 50 1.56 4.18 16.44
N LEU A 51 0.53 4.81 15.89
CA LEU A 51 0.62 6.19 15.39
C LEU A 51 0.51 7.17 16.57
N PRO A 52 1.44 8.13 16.73
CA PRO A 52 1.37 9.10 17.81
C PRO A 52 0.16 10.03 17.65
N PRO A 53 -0.42 10.55 18.75
CA PRO A 53 -1.59 11.42 18.69
C PRO A 53 -1.42 12.61 17.74
N SER A 54 -0.25 13.23 17.72
CA SER A 54 0.04 14.37 16.82
C SER A 54 -0.10 14.02 15.33
N LEU A 55 0.34 12.83 14.93
CA LEU A 55 0.19 12.35 13.56
C LEU A 55 -1.27 12.03 13.24
N VAL A 56 -2.00 11.46 14.21
CA VAL A 56 -3.42 11.16 14.07
C VAL A 56 -4.23 12.45 13.90
N GLU A 57 -3.95 13.46 14.72
CA GLU A 57 -4.59 14.78 14.68
C GLU A 57 -4.30 15.52 13.36
N ASP A 58 -3.03 15.51 12.91
CA ASP A 58 -2.62 16.09 11.62
C ASP A 58 -3.38 15.46 10.46
N ILE A 59 -3.41 14.12 10.41
CA ILE A 59 -4.15 13.37 9.40
C ILE A 59 -5.64 13.72 9.47
N GLN A 60 -6.26 13.67 10.64
CA GLN A 60 -7.69 13.92 10.81
C GLN A 60 -8.09 15.35 10.40
N SER A 61 -7.25 16.35 10.66
CA SER A 61 -7.52 17.74 10.27
C SER A 61 -7.60 17.96 8.75
N HIS A 62 -6.98 17.07 7.96
CA HIS A 62 -6.98 17.11 6.50
C HIS A 62 -8.05 16.22 5.85
N LEU A 63 -8.80 15.45 6.64
CA LEU A 63 -9.89 14.60 6.14
C LEU A 63 -11.22 15.31 6.31
N ARG A 64 -12.03 15.33 5.24
CA ARG A 64 -13.42 15.80 5.32
C ARG A 64 -14.20 14.82 6.22
N ALA A 65 -14.96 15.38 7.15
CA ALA A 65 -15.57 14.72 8.30
C ALA A 65 -16.08 13.28 8.04
N GLY A 66 -15.69 12.33 8.91
CA GLY A 66 -16.21 10.96 8.89
C GLY A 66 -15.25 9.87 9.41
N VAL A 67 -13.94 10.14 9.43
CA VAL A 67 -12.96 9.16 9.93
C VAL A 67 -12.81 9.26 11.44
N ILE A 68 -13.55 8.41 12.15
CA ILE A 68 -13.70 8.44 13.61
C ILE A 68 -12.38 8.08 14.32
N ARG A 69 -11.49 7.27 13.71
CA ARG A 69 -10.25 6.82 14.36
C ARG A 69 -9.22 6.29 13.35
N ILE A 70 -8.12 7.03 13.16
CA ILE A 70 -6.95 6.56 12.41
C ILE A 70 -6.06 5.72 13.36
N SER A 71 -5.61 4.56 12.91
CA SER A 71 -4.66 3.67 13.61
C SER A 71 -3.71 3.00 12.61
N ASN A 72 -2.80 2.15 13.08
CA ASN A 72 -2.03 1.25 12.22
C ASN A 72 -2.35 -0.20 12.62
N PRO A 73 -3.00 -1.01 11.77
CA PRO A 73 -3.40 -0.75 10.38
C PRO A 73 -4.38 0.42 10.19
N VAL A 74 -4.30 1.05 9.02
CA VAL A 74 -5.07 2.24 8.61
C VAL A 74 -6.26 1.80 7.76
N ASP A 75 -7.46 1.89 8.32
CA ASP A 75 -8.71 1.77 7.57
C ASP A 75 -9.08 3.12 6.95
N LEU A 76 -9.05 3.20 5.63
CA LEU A 76 -9.43 4.41 4.90
C LEU A 76 -10.96 4.58 4.86
N GLY A 77 -11.75 3.51 5.06
CA GLY A 77 -13.21 3.55 4.98
C GLY A 77 -13.73 4.37 3.80
N ASP A 78 -14.48 5.43 4.12
CA ASP A 78 -15.11 6.33 3.14
C ASP A 78 -14.18 7.44 2.60
N VAL A 79 -12.85 7.36 2.82
CA VAL A 79 -11.88 8.29 2.23
C VAL A 79 -11.75 8.02 0.73
N HIS A 80 -12.66 8.64 -0.02
CA HIS A 80 -12.74 8.54 -1.47
C HIS A 80 -11.91 9.58 -2.21
N ASP A 81 -11.46 10.64 -1.53
CA ASP A 81 -10.63 11.67 -2.15
C ASP A 81 -9.19 11.17 -2.36
N ALA A 82 -8.70 11.31 -3.59
CA ALA A 82 -7.38 10.86 -4.00
C ALA A 82 -6.25 11.63 -3.30
N MET A 83 -6.43 12.94 -3.09
CA MET A 83 -5.41 13.77 -2.43
C MET A 83 -5.34 13.44 -0.94
N SER A 84 -6.47 13.20 -0.28
CA SER A 84 -6.52 12.70 1.09
C SER A 84 -5.79 11.36 1.24
N ARG A 85 -5.99 10.40 0.32
CA ARG A 85 -5.25 9.12 0.35
C ARG A 85 -3.74 9.34 0.22
N VAL A 86 -3.31 10.11 -0.78
CA VAL A 86 -1.88 10.41 -1.00
C VAL A 86 -1.29 11.12 0.22
N TYR A 87 -2.00 12.08 0.79
CA TYR A 87 -1.57 12.81 1.98
C TYR A 87 -1.39 11.88 3.19
N ILE A 88 -2.34 10.98 3.47
CA ILE A 88 -2.19 9.97 4.54
C ILE A 88 -0.91 9.15 4.33
N ILE A 89 -0.68 8.63 3.11
CA ILE A 89 0.51 7.84 2.82
C ILE A 89 1.79 8.67 3.01
N ASP A 90 1.80 9.93 2.56
CA ASP A 90 2.94 10.85 2.73
C ASP A 90 3.26 11.06 4.22
N ARG A 91 2.25 11.33 5.06
CA ARG A 91 2.42 11.50 6.51
C ARG A 91 2.97 10.25 7.19
N LEU A 92 2.52 9.06 6.78
CA LEU A 92 3.03 7.78 7.30
C LEU A 92 4.49 7.53 6.88
N MET A 93 4.85 7.85 5.63
CA MET A 93 6.19 7.64 5.11
C MET A 93 7.23 8.60 5.71
N GLU A 94 6.84 9.77 6.20
CA GLU A 94 7.73 10.68 6.93
C GLU A 94 8.22 10.12 8.27
N GLN A 95 7.51 9.16 8.84
CA GLN A 95 7.82 8.66 10.18
C GLN A 95 9.04 7.75 10.15
N GLU A 96 10.10 8.07 10.89
CA GLU A 96 11.30 7.21 11.03
C GLU A 96 10.99 5.84 11.63
N PHE A 97 9.88 5.73 12.38
CA PHE A 97 9.42 4.46 12.93
C PHE A 97 8.63 3.59 11.95
N ILE A 98 8.39 4.05 10.72
CA ILE A 98 7.78 3.30 9.62
C ILE A 98 8.83 3.07 8.53
N ASP A 99 9.16 1.80 8.27
CA ASP A 99 10.17 1.37 7.29
C ASP A 99 9.60 1.28 5.86
N GLY A 100 8.28 1.14 5.72
CA GLY A 100 7.58 1.08 4.44
C GLY A 100 6.08 0.94 4.59
N VAL A 101 5.38 0.99 3.45
CA VAL A 101 3.91 0.91 3.39
C VAL A 101 3.48 -0.28 2.55
N VAL A 102 2.48 -1.03 3.03
CA VAL A 102 1.73 -2.00 2.23
C VAL A 102 0.34 -1.43 2.01
N MET A 103 -0.01 -1.15 0.75
CA MET A 103 -1.26 -0.53 0.37
C MET A 103 -2.12 -1.52 -0.44
N LEU A 104 -3.33 -1.79 0.04
CA LEU A 104 -4.25 -2.77 -0.52
C LEU A 104 -5.50 -2.07 -1.03
N LEU A 105 -5.62 -1.97 -2.35
CA LEU A 105 -6.76 -1.37 -3.02
C LEU A 105 -7.68 -2.45 -3.58
N ILE A 106 -8.98 -2.20 -3.52
CA ILE A 106 -10.00 -2.99 -4.22
C ILE A 106 -10.66 -2.09 -5.27
N SER A 107 -10.81 -2.58 -6.49
CA SER A 107 -11.74 -2.00 -7.46
C SER A 107 -12.82 -3.01 -7.80
N ARG A 108 -14.07 -2.64 -7.53
CA ARG A 108 -15.26 -3.43 -7.90
C ARG A 108 -15.80 -3.05 -9.28
N MET A 109 -15.19 -2.09 -9.96
CA MET A 109 -15.68 -1.53 -11.22
C MET A 109 -15.03 -2.22 -12.42
N SER A 110 -15.79 -2.44 -13.48
CA SER A 110 -15.28 -2.79 -14.81
C SER A 110 -14.58 -1.59 -15.48
N VAL A 111 -13.73 -1.83 -16.49
CA VAL A 111 -13.06 -0.76 -17.25
C VAL A 111 -14.08 0.22 -17.85
N THR A 112 -15.23 -0.26 -18.30
CA THR A 112 -16.33 0.57 -18.80
C THR A 112 -16.92 1.46 -17.71
N GLU A 113 -17.12 0.95 -16.49
CA GLU A 113 -17.64 1.74 -15.36
C GLU A 113 -16.62 2.75 -14.81
N VAL A 114 -15.32 2.45 -14.93
CA VAL A 114 -14.25 3.42 -14.70
C VAL A 114 -14.35 4.60 -15.67
N HIS A 115 -14.76 4.35 -16.92
CA HIS A 115 -14.92 5.37 -17.96
C HIS A 115 -16.29 6.10 -17.93
N THR A 116 -17.37 5.53 -17.36
CA THR A 116 -18.76 6.02 -17.55
C THR A 116 -19.42 6.78 -16.40
N GLY A 117 -18.73 7.15 -15.32
CA GLY A 117 -19.18 8.38 -14.62
C GLY A 117 -19.84 8.30 -13.24
N VAL A 118 -19.60 7.31 -12.36
CA VAL A 118 -19.98 7.44 -10.93
C VAL A 118 -18.74 7.38 -10.02
N MET A 119 -18.53 8.37 -9.15
CA MET A 119 -17.39 8.57 -8.21
C MET A 119 -16.02 9.01 -8.78
N GLU A 120 -15.89 10.29 -9.12
CA GLU A 120 -14.67 10.93 -9.64
C GLU A 120 -13.42 10.85 -8.70
N GLY A 121 -13.61 10.77 -7.38
CA GLY A 121 -12.51 10.68 -6.40
C GLY A 121 -11.82 9.31 -6.30
N LEU A 122 -12.58 8.21 -6.52
CA LEU A 122 -11.99 6.87 -6.66
C LEU A 122 -11.31 6.68 -8.02
N ARG A 123 -11.66 7.48 -9.04
CA ARG A 123 -11.10 7.38 -10.40
C ARG A 123 -9.69 7.89 -10.54
N LYS A 124 -9.28 8.88 -9.73
CA LYS A 124 -7.96 9.46 -9.91
C LYS A 124 -6.92 8.43 -9.51
N ASP A 125 -6.25 7.90 -10.52
CA ASP A 125 -5.11 7.03 -10.36
C ASP A 125 -4.07 7.75 -9.49
N ILE A 126 -3.91 7.26 -8.26
CA ILE A 126 -2.94 7.81 -7.30
C ILE A 126 -1.56 7.19 -7.50
N THR A 127 -1.43 6.17 -8.34
CA THR A 127 -0.20 5.40 -8.45
C THR A 127 1.01 6.21 -8.93
N PRO A 128 0.89 7.23 -9.81
CA PRO A 128 2.00 8.14 -10.10
C PRO A 128 2.45 8.92 -8.85
N ALA A 129 1.51 9.41 -8.05
CA ALA A 129 1.81 10.11 -6.80
C ALA A 129 2.46 9.19 -5.77
N LEU A 130 2.00 7.93 -5.66
CA LEU A 130 2.65 6.93 -4.80
C LEU A 130 4.10 6.63 -5.27
N ALA A 131 4.35 6.60 -6.58
CA ALA A 131 5.70 6.43 -7.12
C ALA A 131 6.60 7.63 -6.75
N GLU A 132 6.07 8.85 -6.78
CA GLU A 132 6.75 10.06 -6.31
C GLU A 132 7.06 9.99 -4.81
N LEU A 133 6.10 9.58 -3.98
CA LEU A 133 6.32 9.41 -2.54
C LEU A 133 7.39 8.36 -2.22
N THR A 134 7.39 7.26 -2.97
CA THR A 134 8.42 6.21 -2.87
C THR A 134 9.82 6.78 -3.11
N ARG A 135 9.99 7.65 -4.12
CA ARG A 135 11.25 8.34 -4.38
C ARG A 135 11.58 9.43 -3.35
N LYS A 136 10.58 10.21 -2.93
CA LYS A 136 10.71 11.31 -1.96
C LYS A 136 11.27 10.81 -0.62
N HIS A 137 10.78 9.67 -0.14
CA HIS A 137 11.08 9.18 1.21
C HIS A 137 12.14 8.08 1.27
N ASP A 138 12.61 7.56 0.13
CA ASP A 138 13.48 6.38 0.06
C ASP A 138 12.92 5.18 0.86
N LYS A 139 11.60 4.99 0.78
CA LYS A 139 10.85 3.91 1.44
C LYS A 139 9.90 3.25 0.46
N PRO A 140 9.75 1.92 0.48
CA PRO A 140 8.89 1.23 -0.47
C PRO A 140 7.41 1.40 -0.13
N ILE A 141 6.60 1.57 -1.18
CA ILE A 141 5.16 1.32 -1.16
C ILE A 141 4.90 0.05 -1.96
N VAL A 142 4.46 -1.02 -1.29
CA VAL A 142 4.08 -2.28 -1.93
C VAL A 142 2.58 -2.25 -2.18
N LEU A 143 2.18 -2.18 -3.45
CA LEU A 143 0.80 -1.94 -3.87
C LEU A 143 0.12 -3.21 -4.39
N SER A 144 -0.99 -3.60 -3.77
CA SER A 144 -1.93 -4.57 -4.32
C SER A 144 -3.15 -3.86 -4.91
N LEU A 145 -3.62 -4.32 -6.07
CA LEU A 145 -4.88 -3.89 -6.67
C LEU A 145 -5.76 -5.11 -6.97
N MET A 146 -6.70 -5.38 -6.08
CA MET A 146 -7.68 -6.46 -6.21
C MET A 146 -8.83 -5.98 -7.11
N ALA A 147 -8.73 -6.28 -8.40
CA ALA A 147 -9.66 -5.84 -9.44
C ALA A 147 -9.84 -6.92 -10.52
N THR A 148 -10.53 -6.63 -11.62
CA THR A 148 -10.51 -7.51 -12.80
C THR A 148 -9.12 -7.49 -13.48
N ALA A 149 -8.84 -8.48 -14.32
CA ALA A 149 -7.55 -8.56 -15.02
C ALA A 149 -7.33 -7.35 -15.94
N GLU A 150 -8.39 -6.84 -16.57
CA GLU A 150 -8.37 -5.69 -17.48
C GLU A 150 -8.02 -4.40 -16.73
N VAL A 151 -8.63 -4.17 -15.56
CA VAL A 151 -8.33 -3.01 -14.70
C VAL A 151 -6.88 -3.07 -14.21
N ARG A 152 -6.40 -4.25 -13.78
CA ARG A 152 -4.99 -4.40 -13.39
C ARG A 152 -4.04 -4.18 -14.56
N ALA A 153 -4.37 -4.66 -15.75
CA ALA A 153 -3.54 -4.47 -16.94
C ALA A 153 -3.42 -2.99 -17.33
N GLU A 154 -4.52 -2.23 -17.25
CA GLU A 154 -4.50 -0.78 -17.47
C GLU A 154 -3.67 -0.06 -16.41
N ALA A 155 -3.91 -0.35 -15.13
CA ALA A 155 -3.14 0.24 -14.04
C ALA A 155 -1.63 -0.04 -14.18
N ARG A 156 -1.24 -1.24 -14.63
CA ARG A 156 0.18 -1.59 -14.87
C ARG A 156 0.81 -0.83 -16.04
N ARG A 157 0.04 -0.44 -17.06
CA ARG A 157 0.57 0.32 -18.21
C ARG A 157 0.97 1.75 -17.84
N ASN A 158 0.23 2.35 -16.91
CA ASN A 158 0.33 3.78 -16.60
C ASN A 158 1.04 4.07 -15.26
N ASN A 159 1.56 3.03 -14.58
CA ASN A 159 2.08 3.15 -13.21
C ASN A 159 3.61 3.05 -13.15
N GLY A 160 4.21 3.82 -12.24
CA GLY A 160 5.63 3.74 -11.86
C GLY A 160 5.93 2.76 -10.72
N LEU A 161 4.94 1.99 -10.25
CA LEU A 161 5.08 1.01 -9.16
C LEU A 161 4.67 -0.41 -9.58
N PRO A 162 5.31 -1.45 -9.04
CA PRO A 162 4.85 -2.82 -9.18
C PRO A 162 3.47 -3.03 -8.51
N ILE A 163 2.54 -3.63 -9.25
CA ILE A 163 1.19 -3.98 -8.76
C ILE A 163 1.06 -5.50 -8.56
N PHE A 164 0.72 -5.90 -7.35
CA PHE A 164 0.42 -7.28 -6.93
C PHE A 164 -1.09 -7.57 -7.02
N ASP A 165 -1.46 -8.84 -7.24
CA ASP A 165 -2.83 -9.23 -7.55
C ASP A 165 -3.73 -9.32 -6.30
N ASP A 166 -3.15 -9.68 -5.16
CA ASP A 166 -3.86 -9.82 -3.89
C ASP A 166 -2.99 -9.42 -2.68
N ALA A 167 -3.59 -9.50 -1.49
CA ALA A 167 -2.93 -9.14 -0.24
C ALA A 167 -1.80 -10.10 0.14
N GLU A 168 -1.94 -11.40 -0.14
CA GLU A 168 -0.91 -12.41 0.16
C GLU A 168 0.33 -12.16 -0.70
N GLU A 169 0.15 -11.95 -2.01
CA GLU A 169 1.23 -11.65 -2.94
C GLU A 169 1.98 -10.37 -2.55
N ALA A 170 1.26 -9.32 -2.15
CA ALA A 170 1.88 -8.06 -1.72
C ALA A 170 2.67 -8.21 -0.41
N VAL A 171 2.11 -8.87 0.61
CA VAL A 171 2.81 -9.08 1.88
C VAL A 171 4.03 -9.99 1.71
N ASP A 172 3.91 -11.04 0.89
CA ASP A 172 5.03 -11.92 0.56
C ASP A 172 6.14 -11.18 -0.20
N ALA A 173 5.78 -10.34 -1.15
CA ALA A 173 6.72 -9.50 -1.87
C ALA A 173 7.46 -8.53 -0.93
N ALA A 174 6.72 -7.88 -0.02
CA ALA A 174 7.31 -7.02 1.00
C ALA A 174 8.32 -7.78 1.87
N ALA A 175 7.98 -9.01 2.29
CA ALA A 175 8.88 -9.85 3.07
C ALA A 175 10.16 -10.20 2.29
N VAL A 176 10.02 -10.55 1.01
CA VAL A 176 11.16 -10.80 0.10
C VAL A 176 12.06 -9.57 -0.02
N LEU A 177 11.47 -8.38 -0.25
CA LEU A 177 12.21 -7.12 -0.35
C LEU A 177 12.97 -6.82 0.95
N ARG A 178 12.32 -6.97 2.11
CA ARG A 178 12.93 -6.77 3.42
C ARG A 178 14.11 -7.71 3.63
N ASP A 179 13.89 -9.00 3.45
CA ASP A 179 14.92 -10.01 3.71
C ASP A 179 16.13 -9.83 2.79
N PHE A 180 15.90 -9.42 1.55
CA PHE A 180 16.97 -9.05 0.62
C PHE A 180 17.71 -7.79 1.09
N SER A 181 16.99 -6.74 1.45
CA SER A 181 17.55 -5.45 1.89
C SER A 181 18.44 -5.63 3.13
N LEU A 182 17.95 -6.35 4.15
CA LEU A 182 18.68 -6.59 5.39
C LEU A 182 19.97 -7.40 5.20
N ARG A 183 20.07 -8.22 4.15
CA ARG A 183 21.31 -8.95 3.81
C ARG A 183 22.35 -8.03 3.18
N HIS A 184 21.93 -7.03 2.41
CA HIS A 184 22.83 -6.15 1.66
C HIS A 184 23.21 -4.88 2.44
N THR A 185 22.48 -4.51 3.50
CA THR A 185 22.89 -3.43 4.43
C THR A 185 23.92 -3.90 5.48
N ARG A 186 24.19 -5.20 5.58
CA ARG A 186 25.14 -5.79 6.55
C ARG A 186 26.53 -6.07 5.97
N SER A 187 26.84 -5.59 4.77
CA SER A 187 28.16 -5.62 4.15
C SER A 187 28.76 -4.22 4.09
#